data_AF-A0A2N1YN99-F1
#
_entry.id   AF-A0A2N1YN99-F1
#
_cell.length_a   1.000
_cell.length_b   1.000
_cell.length_c   1.000
_cell.angle_alpha   90.00
_cell.angle_beta   90.00
_cell.angle_gamma   90.00
#
_symmetry.space_group_name_H-M   'P 1'
#
loop_
_entity.id
_entity.type
_entity.pdbx_description
1 polymer ?
#
loop_
_entity_poly.entity_id
_entity_poly.type
_entity_poly.pdbx_seq_one_letter_code
_entity_poly.pdbx_strand_id
1 'polypeptide(L)'
;MTDQPFIDRLVAELSRHLPAGLEQVRDDIERSARAVLQEGISRLDLISREEFDIQQQVLARTREKLEALEQEVAELERRLVP
;
A
#
# COMPACT_ATOMS: atom_id res chain seq x y z
N MET A 1 -1.64 8.54 -6.28
CA MET A 1 -0.50 9.00 -7.13
C MET A 1 0.14 7.74 -7.71
N THR A 2 0.26 7.61 -9.04
CA THR A 2 0.84 6.39 -9.66
C THR A 2 2.36 6.43 -9.54
N ASP A 3 2.93 5.53 -8.74
CA ASP A 3 4.38 5.40 -8.60
C ASP A 3 5.00 4.88 -9.91
N GLN A 4 5.41 5.79 -10.81
CA GLN A 4 6.18 5.46 -12.02
C GLN A 4 7.39 4.54 -11.72
N PRO A 5 8.17 4.73 -10.64
CA PRO A 5 9.27 3.84 -10.29
C PRO A 5 8.85 2.41 -9.94
N PHE A 6 7.59 2.19 -9.54
CA PHE A 6 7.06 0.85 -9.29
C PHE A 6 6.71 0.12 -10.60
N ILE A 7 6.00 0.81 -11.51
CA ILE A 7 5.69 0.29 -12.84
C ILE A 7 6.98 -0.07 -13.60
N ASP A 8 7.99 0.81 -13.55
CA ASP A 8 9.28 0.58 -14.22
C ASP A 8 9.96 -0.69 -13.73
N ARG A 9 9.94 -0.95 -12.42
CA ARG A 9 10.50 -2.17 -11.82
C ARG A 9 9.75 -3.42 -12.25
N LEU A 10 8.41 -3.36 -12.29
CA LEU A 10 7.60 -4.48 -12.74
C LEU A 10 7.83 -4.81 -14.21
N VAL A 11 7.89 -3.78 -15.07
CA VAL A 11 8.20 -3.96 -16.49
C VAL A 11 9.59 -4.55 -16.66
N ALA A 12 10.59 -4.04 -15.94
CA ALA A 12 11.95 -4.57 -15.99
C ALA A 12 12.03 -6.04 -15.53
N GLU A 13 11.27 -6.42 -14.50
CA GLU A 13 11.21 -7.80 -14.04
C GLU A 13 10.53 -8.72 -15.07
N LEU A 14 9.43 -8.27 -15.68
CA LEU A 14 8.77 -9.00 -16.78
C LEU A 14 9.74 -9.23 -17.95
N SER A 15 10.51 -8.20 -18.33
CA SER A 15 11.48 -8.30 -19.41
C SER A 15 12.60 -9.31 -19.14
N ARG A 16 12.98 -9.52 -17.88
CA ARG A 16 14.01 -10.51 -17.49
C ARG A 16 13.54 -11.95 -17.64
N HIS A 17 12.23 -12.19 -17.59
CA HIS A 17 11.63 -13.52 -17.74
C HIS A 17 11.18 -13.82 -19.17
N LEU A 18 11.51 -12.94 -20.15
CA LEU A 18 11.18 -13.19 -21.54
C LEU A 18 11.99 -14.36 -22.10
N PRO A 19 11.36 -15.34 -22.78
CA PRO A 19 12.04 -16.46 -23.39
C PRO A 19 12.94 -16.02 -24.56
N ALA A 20 14.06 -16.72 -24.74
CA ALA A 20 14.98 -16.49 -25.84
C ALA A 20 14.26 -16.61 -27.20
N GLY A 21 14.47 -15.64 -28.08
CA GLY A 21 13.79 -15.56 -29.40
C GLY A 21 12.72 -14.48 -29.53
N LEU A 22 12.36 -13.76 -28.45
CA LEU A 22 11.43 -12.62 -28.49
C LEU A 22 12.14 -11.24 -28.43
N GLU A 23 13.46 -11.20 -28.61
CA GLU A 23 14.27 -9.98 -28.51
C GLU A 23 13.85 -8.89 -29.50
N GLN A 24 13.41 -9.28 -30.71
CA GLN A 24 12.99 -8.35 -31.77
C GLN A 24 11.66 -7.64 -31.46
N VAL A 25 10.84 -8.19 -30.56
CA VAL A 25 9.54 -7.64 -30.13
C VAL A 25 9.54 -7.18 -28.67
N ARG A 26 10.72 -7.20 -28.03
CA ARG A 26 10.89 -6.84 -26.62
C ARG A 26 10.31 -5.46 -26.30
N ASP A 27 10.63 -4.46 -27.11
CA ASP A 27 10.20 -3.08 -26.87
C ASP A 27 8.67 -2.93 -27.00
N ASP A 28 8.03 -3.69 -27.89
CA ASP A 28 6.57 -3.70 -28.06
C ASP A 28 5.88 -4.38 -26.86
N ILE A 29 6.47 -5.45 -26.35
CA ILE A 29 5.99 -6.13 -25.14
C ILE A 29 6.13 -5.21 -23.92
N GLU A 30 7.27 -4.54 -23.75
CA GLU A 30 7.49 -3.59 -22.65
C GLU A 30 6.47 -2.45 -22.66
N ARG A 31 6.22 -1.86 -23.84
CA ARG A 31 5.20 -0.81 -24.01
C ARG A 31 3.80 -1.30 -23.65
N SER A 32 3.43 -2.48 -24.15
CA SER A 32 2.11 -3.06 -23.90
C SER A 32 1.93 -3.44 -22.43
N ALA A 33 2.94 -4.05 -21.82
CA ALA A 33 2.95 -4.41 -20.40
C ALA A 33 2.81 -3.17 -19.52
N ARG A 34 3.56 -2.09 -19.81
CA ARG A 34 3.45 -0.82 -19.10
C ARG A 34 2.03 -0.26 -19.15
N ALA A 35 1.40 -0.24 -20.33
CA ALA A 35 0.04 0.27 -20.50
C ALA A 35 -0.97 -0.55 -19.67
N VAL A 36 -0.90 -1.87 -19.74
CA VAL A 36 -1.79 -2.77 -18.98
C VAL A 36 -1.57 -2.63 -17.48
N LEU A 37 -0.32 -2.57 -17.01
CA LEU A 37 -0.01 -2.39 -15.60
C LEU A 37 -0.49 -1.03 -15.08
N GLN A 38 -0.29 0.03 -15.86
CA GLN A 38 -0.76 1.37 -15.50
C GLN A 38 -2.29 1.43 -15.41
N GLU A 39 -2.98 0.81 -16.36
CA GLU A 39 -4.44 0.68 -16.32
C GLU A 39 -4.90 -0.14 -15.11
N GLY A 40 -4.29 -1.30 -14.86
CA GLY A 40 -4.62 -2.17 -13.73
C GLY A 40 -4.44 -1.47 -12.39
N ILE A 41 -3.31 -0.78 -12.19
CA ILE A 41 -3.02 -0.01 -10.97
C ILE A 41 -3.98 1.16 -10.82
N SER A 42 -4.36 1.84 -11.91
CA SER A 42 -5.31 2.96 -11.83
C SER A 42 -6.71 2.54 -11.38
N ARG A 43 -7.07 1.26 -11.55
CA ARG A 43 -8.33 0.69 -11.08
C ARG A 43 -8.28 0.21 -9.62
N LEU A 44 -7.10 0.17 -9.01
CA LEU A 44 -6.94 -0.16 -7.59
C LEU A 44 -7.08 1.10 -6.74
N ASP A 45 -7.75 0.99 -5.60
CA ASP A 45 -7.88 2.07 -4.61
C ASP A 45 -6.58 2.20 -3.80
N LEU A 46 -5.54 2.73 -4.45
CA LEU A 46 -4.21 2.86 -3.86
C LEU A 46 -4.06 4.22 -3.19
N ILE A 47 -3.68 4.18 -1.91
CA ILE A 47 -3.20 5.33 -1.17
C ILE A 47 -1.68 5.47 -1.33
N SER A 48 -1.18 6.69 -1.21
CA SER A 48 0.25 6.95 -1.17
C SER A 48 0.88 6.36 0.10
N ARG A 49 2.20 6.09 0.03
CA ARG A 49 2.94 5.63 1.20
C ARG A 49 2.87 6.63 2.37
N GLU A 50 2.90 7.92 2.07
CA GLU A 50 2.78 8.97 3.07
C GLU A 50 1.40 8.95 3.75
N GLU A 51 0.31 8.83 2.99
CA GLU A 51 -1.04 8.68 3.55
C GLU A 51 -1.14 7.44 4.43
N PHE A 52 -0.57 6.31 3.99
CA PHE A 52 -0.52 5.09 4.79
C PHE A 52 0.21 5.33 6.13
N ASP A 53 1.39 5.92 6.10
CA ASP A 53 2.19 6.18 7.30
C ASP A 53 1.46 7.14 8.26
N ILE A 54 0.74 8.14 7.74
CA ILE A 54 -0.14 9.02 8.52
C ILE A 54 -1.25 8.21 9.20
N GLN A 55 -1.95 7.34 8.46
CA GLN A 55 -3.03 6.53 9.04
C GLN A 55 -2.50 5.58 10.13
N GLN A 56 -1.30 5.04 9.97
CA GLN A 56 -0.66 4.23 11.02
C GLN A 56 -0.42 5.04 12.30
N GLN A 57 0.04 6.30 12.19
CA GLN A 57 0.24 7.16 13.36
C GLN A 57 -1.07 7.52 14.04
N VAL A 58 -2.11 7.83 13.26
CA VAL A 58 -3.47 8.08 13.79
C VAL A 58 -3.98 6.87 14.56
N LEU A 59 -3.81 5.66 14.00
CA LEU A 59 -4.20 4.42 14.66
C LEU A 59 -3.43 4.20 15.97
N ALA A 60 -2.11 4.40 15.98
CA ALA A 60 -1.29 4.27 17.18
C ALA A 60 -1.78 5.20 18.30
N ARG A 61 -1.96 6.49 17.99
CA ARG A 61 -2.48 7.48 18.95
C ARG A 61 -3.89 7.14 19.44
N THR A 62 -4.72 6.56 18.58
CA THR A 62 -6.08 6.17 18.94
C THR A 62 -6.07 5.00 19.92
N ARG A 63 -5.16 4.03 19.75
CA ARG A 63 -4.97 2.92 20.70
C ARG A 63 -4.51 3.42 22.06
N GLU A 64 -3.51 4.31 22.09
CA GLU A 64 -3.03 4.90 23.36
C GLU A 64 -4.17 5.61 24.12
N LYS A 65 -4.99 6.39 23.41
CA LYS A 65 -6.14 7.06 24.01
C LYS A 65 -7.21 6.07 24.48
N LEU A 66 -7.46 5.01 23.71
CA LEU A 66 -8.42 3.98 24.06
C LEU A 66 -7.99 3.28 25.36
N GLU A 67 -6.72 2.87 25.46
CA GLU A 67 -6.17 2.23 26.65
C GLU A 67 -6.27 3.13 27.89
N ALA A 68 -6.00 4.43 27.74
CA ALA A 68 -6.15 5.39 28.84
C ALA A 68 -7.62 5.51 29.29
N LEU A 69 -8.57 5.60 28.36
CA LEU A 69 -10.00 5.65 28.67
C LEU A 69 -10.49 4.36 29.32
N GLU A 70 -10.02 3.19 28.87
CA GLU A 70 -10.33 1.90 29.49
C GLU A 70 -9.86 1.84 30.94
N GLN A 71 -8.68 2.39 31.24
CA GLN A 71 -8.18 2.49 32.62
C GLN A 71 -9.02 3.43 33.48
N GLU A 72 -9.37 4.61 32.96
CA GLU A 72 -10.25 5.56 33.66
C GLU A 72 -11.62 4.95 33.98
N VAL A 73 -12.22 4.26 33.00
CA VAL A 73 -13.50 3.56 33.19
C VAL A 73 -13.37 2.47 34.25
N ALA A 74 -12.33 1.64 34.19
CA ALA A 74 -12.11 0.58 35.19
C ALA A 74 -11.92 1.14 36.61
N GLU A 75 -11.24 2.28 36.76
CA GLU A 75 -11.10 2.96 38.05
C GLU A 75 -12.47 3.46 38.56
N LEU A 76 -13.25 4.08 37.69
CA LEU A 76 -14.60 4.55 38.03
C LEU A 76 -15.52 3.38 38.40
N GLU A 77 -15.48 2.27 37.67
CA GLU A 77 -16.25 1.07 37.97
C GLU A 77 -15.88 0.49 39.34
N ARG A 78 -14.59 0.41 39.69
CA ARG A 78 -14.14 -0.02 41.02
C ARG A 78 -14.60 0.90 42.15
N ARG A 79 -14.81 2.18 41.87
CA ARG A 79 -15.31 3.16 42.85
C ARG A 79 -16.83 3.10 43.02
N LEU A 80 -17.55 2.60 42.01
CA LEU A 80 -19.01 2.52 42.00
C LEU A 80 -19.54 1.15 42.46
N VAL A 81 -18.76 0.09 42.30
CA VAL A 81 -19.09 -1.24 42.84
C VAL A 81 -18.51 -1.36 44.26
N PRO A 82 -19.35 -1.53 45.30
CA PRO A 82 -18.91 -1.62 46.70
C PRO A 82 -18.07 -2.86 47.00
#